data_AF-A0A2S5SS95-F1
#
_entry.id   AF-A0A2S5SS95-F1
#
_cell.length_a   1.000
_cell.length_b   1.000
_cell.length_c   1.000
_cell.angle_alpha   90.00
_cell.angle_beta   90.00
_cell.angle_gamma   90.00
#
_symmetry.space_group_name_H-M   'P 1'
#
loop_
_entity.id
_entity.type
_entity.pdbx_description
1 polymer ?
#
loop_
_entity_poly.entity_id
_entity_poly.type
_entity_poly.pdbx_seq_one_letter_code
_entity_poly.pdbx_strand_id
1 'polypeptide(L)'
;MEHVDFMHLLRLSEQACESDAKGYRRSVWWFAVLGYAVVIVLALVAVGVLGAVAWAVATGRPGGWMIWLGLVALALLWVTVRALMTRFPAPEGYRVTPEDAPELFKAIERLRRAVKGPPIDEVVLDASFNAAILQRPRLGWLGHTNHLIIGWPLMCALEPRRLLAVIAHEYGHLRGEHGKFSAWIYRTRSAWWRLQQSYEADEGPVPWLVRGFLSWYVPRFNARTFALARQDEYEADRVAARLCRPEVVGQAWVEIEIKSRWYHEVYWPRQWQRALKEERPDPMPHADMASGLLHGPDEAYATRALREALARLPSYDDTHPVPRDRLAALGVRPEVPTWSKAPSIALLGRAAPLAARHFDRQWWQDTRRDWEHHHRHLRTCRDRARDFRARAADLQADEWVDWAECLEQLGRDDHAALYEQALEREPGHARALLRLTIARQGSTHPETLVLAERLQARHPQHGYAACRLALDHLDRLDHTGSDLAPRDPAVRRTWRERLAHFEKLEASAWESVTATNPCEHLVAPDWTELERRYVIDELIRLREVSAAWVGGKTVPELPGRVYLVLFIQMRRTDEARGHELVQQLMESLPFPGRLLVTVVDLFVREADVRGSAAQAFYRRQRSR
;
A
#
# COMPACT_ATOMS: atom_id res chain seq x y z
N MET A 1 -7.69 2.04 -22.72
CA MET A 1 -9.17 2.08 -22.68
C MET A 1 -9.51 3.20 -21.73
N GLU A 2 -10.39 4.13 -22.11
CA GLU A 2 -10.75 5.21 -21.20
C GLU A 2 -11.53 4.65 -20.00
N HIS A 3 -11.39 5.32 -18.85
CA HIS A 3 -12.04 4.89 -17.61
C HIS A 3 -13.56 4.73 -17.79
N VAL A 4 -14.20 5.65 -18.54
CA VAL A 4 -15.64 5.61 -18.81
C VAL A 4 -16.07 4.33 -19.54
N ASP A 5 -15.29 3.86 -20.51
CA ASP A 5 -15.57 2.62 -21.27
C ASP A 5 -15.44 1.37 -20.40
N PHE A 6 -14.42 1.33 -19.54
CA PHE A 6 -14.25 0.25 -18.56
C PHE A 6 -15.45 0.16 -17.63
N MET A 7 -15.91 1.32 -17.14
CA MET A 7 -17.02 1.45 -16.21
C MET A 7 -18.34 1.02 -16.86
N HIS A 8 -18.55 1.36 -18.13
CA HIS A 8 -19.72 0.92 -18.88
C HIS A 8 -19.73 -0.61 -19.08
N LEU A 9 -18.60 -1.18 -19.52
CA LEU A 9 -18.45 -2.63 -19.68
C LEU A 9 -18.66 -3.41 -18.38
N LEU A 10 -18.25 -2.81 -17.27
CA LEU A 10 -18.38 -3.40 -15.95
C LEU A 10 -19.84 -3.42 -15.46
N ARG A 11 -20.59 -2.32 -15.62
CA ARG A 11 -22.03 -2.30 -15.31
C ARG A 11 -22.82 -3.29 -16.18
N LEU A 12 -22.51 -3.35 -17.47
CA LEU A 12 -23.13 -4.33 -18.38
C LEU A 12 -22.80 -5.77 -17.96
N SER A 13 -21.58 -5.98 -17.46
CA SER A 13 -21.13 -7.27 -16.95
C SER A 13 -21.87 -7.69 -15.68
N GLU A 14 -22.09 -6.77 -14.74
CA GLU A 14 -22.89 -7.02 -13.54
C GLU A 14 -24.35 -7.32 -13.89
N GLN A 15 -24.99 -6.49 -14.73
CA GLN A 15 -26.37 -6.72 -15.20
C GLN A 15 -26.53 -8.06 -15.94
N ALA A 16 -25.57 -8.40 -16.81
CA ALA A 16 -25.59 -9.66 -17.53
C ALA A 16 -25.40 -10.86 -16.59
N CYS A 17 -24.55 -10.73 -15.56
CA CYS A 17 -24.35 -11.76 -14.55
C CYS A 17 -25.58 -11.95 -13.66
N GLU A 18 -26.26 -10.87 -13.27
CA GLU A 18 -27.50 -10.91 -12.49
C GLU A 18 -28.66 -11.54 -13.28
N SER A 19 -28.76 -11.24 -14.58
CA SER A 19 -29.83 -11.75 -15.43
C SER A 19 -29.67 -13.23 -15.80
N ASP A 20 -28.47 -13.68 -16.18
CA ASP A 20 -28.16 -15.09 -16.45
C ASP A 20 -26.70 -15.42 -16.09
N ALA A 21 -26.50 -15.83 -14.83
CA ALA A 21 -25.17 -16.21 -14.33
C ALA A 21 -24.53 -17.36 -15.14
N LYS A 22 -25.30 -18.30 -15.69
CA LYS A 22 -24.75 -19.45 -16.43
C LYS A 22 -24.32 -19.03 -17.84
N GLY A 23 -25.14 -18.29 -18.55
CA GLY A 23 -24.81 -17.70 -19.86
C GLY A 23 -23.62 -16.76 -19.76
N TYR A 24 -23.58 -15.93 -18.70
CA TYR A 24 -22.47 -15.02 -18.45
C TYR A 24 -21.13 -15.76 -18.23
N ARG A 25 -21.12 -16.80 -17.37
CA ARG A 25 -19.92 -17.64 -17.16
C ARG A 25 -19.43 -18.28 -18.45
N ARG A 26 -20.34 -18.74 -19.32
CA ARG A 26 -19.97 -19.27 -20.65
C ARG A 26 -19.33 -18.20 -21.54
N SER A 27 -19.84 -16.97 -21.51
CA SER A 27 -19.25 -15.85 -22.24
C SER A 27 -17.84 -15.52 -21.74
N VAL A 28 -17.65 -15.47 -20.42
CA VAL A 28 -16.33 -15.29 -19.79
C VAL A 28 -15.37 -16.42 -20.18
N TRP A 29 -15.83 -17.68 -20.20
CA TRP A 29 -15.02 -18.82 -20.63
C TRP A 29 -14.56 -18.68 -22.08
N TRP A 30 -15.47 -18.36 -23.01
CA TRP A 30 -15.09 -18.13 -24.42
C TRP A 30 -14.13 -16.97 -24.59
N PHE A 31 -14.31 -15.90 -23.81
CA PHE A 31 -13.40 -14.75 -23.84
C PHE A 31 -12.02 -15.12 -23.28
N ALA A 32 -11.94 -15.93 -22.21
CA ALA A 32 -10.69 -16.49 -21.70
C ALA A 32 -9.98 -17.36 -22.75
N VAL A 33 -10.74 -18.24 -23.43
CA VAL A 33 -10.23 -19.11 -24.50
C VAL A 33 -9.69 -18.29 -25.67
N LEU A 34 -10.34 -17.19 -26.05
CA LEU A 34 -9.83 -16.27 -27.07
C LEU A 34 -8.43 -15.76 -26.71
N GLY A 35 -8.21 -15.37 -25.46
CA GLY A 35 -6.89 -14.94 -24.99
C GLY A 35 -5.82 -16.01 -25.18
N TYR A 36 -6.11 -17.25 -24.74
CA TYR A 36 -5.20 -18.37 -24.93
C TYR A 36 -4.98 -18.71 -26.41
N ALA A 37 -6.03 -18.65 -27.24
CA ALA A 37 -5.96 -18.95 -28.67
C ALA A 37 -5.02 -17.99 -29.39
N VAL A 38 -5.07 -16.68 -29.08
CA VAL A 38 -4.15 -15.68 -29.66
C VAL A 38 -2.70 -16.01 -29.32
N VAL A 39 -2.40 -16.38 -28.07
CA VAL A 39 -1.04 -16.75 -27.64
C VAL A 39 -0.55 -18.01 -28.35
N ILE A 40 -1.41 -19.03 -28.48
CA ILE A 40 -1.08 -20.26 -29.19
C ILE A 40 -0.83 -19.97 -30.68
N VAL A 41 -1.67 -19.17 -31.33
CA VAL A 41 -1.49 -18.78 -32.74
C VAL A 41 -0.17 -18.03 -32.93
N LEU A 42 0.16 -17.07 -32.06
CA LEU A 42 1.43 -16.35 -32.12
C LEU A 42 2.64 -17.29 -31.94
N ALA A 43 2.56 -18.26 -31.02
CA ALA A 43 3.59 -19.27 -30.86
C ALA A 43 3.75 -20.16 -32.11
N LEU A 44 2.63 -20.63 -32.68
CA LEU A 44 2.64 -21.45 -33.89
C LEU A 44 3.20 -20.68 -35.10
N VAL A 45 2.85 -19.40 -35.26
CA VAL A 45 3.41 -18.52 -36.29
C VAL A 45 4.91 -18.36 -36.10
N ALA A 46 5.37 -18.10 -34.87
CA ALA A 46 6.80 -18.00 -34.57
C ALA A 46 7.57 -19.28 -34.91
N VAL A 47 7.04 -20.45 -34.53
CA VAL A 47 7.63 -21.75 -34.87
C VAL A 47 7.64 -21.99 -36.38
N GLY A 48 6.54 -21.66 -37.07
CA GLY A 48 6.46 -21.79 -38.54
C GLY A 48 7.47 -20.90 -39.26
N VAL A 49 7.65 -19.66 -38.80
CA VAL A 49 8.65 -18.73 -39.33
C VAL A 49 10.07 -19.26 -39.10
N LEU A 50 10.38 -19.73 -37.89
CA LEU A 50 11.69 -20.34 -37.59
C LEU A 50 11.95 -21.57 -38.48
N GLY A 51 10.94 -22.41 -38.69
CA GLY A 51 11.01 -23.56 -39.58
C GLY A 51 11.27 -23.16 -41.04
N ALA A 52 10.58 -22.13 -41.54
CA ALA A 52 10.77 -21.61 -42.89
C ALA A 52 12.16 -21.00 -43.10
N VAL A 53 12.67 -20.24 -42.11
CA VAL A 53 14.03 -19.69 -42.13
C VAL A 53 15.07 -20.83 -42.13
N ALA A 54 14.91 -21.84 -41.27
CA ALA A 54 15.79 -22.99 -41.21
C ALA A 54 15.81 -23.77 -42.55
N TRP A 55 14.64 -23.97 -43.16
CA TRP A 55 14.52 -24.60 -44.48
C TRP A 55 15.20 -23.81 -45.60
N ALA A 56 15.03 -22.48 -45.61
CA ALA A 56 15.65 -21.61 -46.61
C ALA A 56 17.19 -21.61 -46.51
N VAL A 57 17.72 -21.64 -45.27
CA VAL A 57 19.17 -21.78 -45.02
C VAL A 57 19.66 -23.15 -45.49
N ALA A 58 18.95 -24.23 -45.15
CA ALA A 58 19.32 -25.59 -45.53
C ALA A 58 19.31 -25.83 -47.06
N THR A 59 18.45 -25.12 -47.80
CA THR A 59 18.34 -25.20 -49.26
C THR A 59 19.23 -24.19 -50.01
N GLY A 60 20.11 -23.48 -49.32
CA GLY A 60 21.09 -22.58 -49.92
C GLY A 60 20.51 -21.26 -50.46
N ARG A 61 19.35 -20.82 -49.96
CA ARG A 61 18.69 -19.56 -50.34
C ARG A 61 18.60 -18.53 -49.19
N PRO A 62 19.67 -18.22 -48.43
CA PRO A 62 19.58 -17.26 -47.34
C PRO A 62 19.52 -15.82 -47.87
N GLY A 63 18.50 -15.07 -47.47
CA GLY A 63 18.47 -13.61 -47.60
C GLY A 63 18.87 -12.94 -46.28
N GLY A 64 19.62 -11.84 -46.32
CA GLY A 64 20.08 -11.13 -45.10
C GLY A 64 18.94 -10.70 -44.16
N TRP A 65 17.74 -10.45 -44.70
CA TRP A 65 16.53 -10.13 -43.92
C TRP A 65 16.01 -11.30 -43.07
N MET A 66 16.37 -12.55 -43.41
CA MET A 66 15.93 -13.75 -42.68
C MET A 66 16.54 -13.84 -41.28
N ILE A 67 17.71 -13.23 -41.05
CA ILE A 67 18.34 -13.15 -39.73
C ILE A 67 17.46 -12.35 -38.79
N TRP A 68 17.02 -11.16 -39.21
CA TRP A 68 16.11 -10.33 -38.44
C TRP A 68 14.76 -10.99 -38.21
N LEU A 69 14.20 -11.66 -39.24
CA LEU A 69 12.95 -12.39 -39.09
C LEU A 69 13.07 -13.56 -38.10
N GLY A 70 14.18 -14.31 -38.14
CA GLY A 70 14.47 -15.39 -37.21
C GLY A 70 14.63 -14.89 -35.77
N LEU A 71 15.33 -13.77 -35.56
CA LEU A 71 15.49 -13.14 -34.25
C LEU A 71 14.16 -12.66 -33.66
N VAL A 72 13.30 -12.04 -34.47
CA VAL A 72 11.96 -11.60 -34.04
C VAL A 72 11.08 -12.81 -33.69
N ALA A 73 11.10 -13.87 -34.50
CA ALA A 73 10.35 -15.08 -34.22
C ALA A 73 10.86 -15.80 -32.96
N LEU A 74 12.18 -15.85 -32.76
CA LEU A 74 12.78 -16.42 -31.56
C LEU A 74 12.41 -15.59 -30.31
N ALA A 75 12.46 -14.27 -30.40
CA ALA A 75 12.04 -13.38 -29.33
C ALA A 75 10.55 -13.59 -28.99
N LEU A 76 9.66 -13.62 -29.99
CA LEU A 76 8.23 -13.88 -29.81
C LEU A 76 7.96 -15.24 -29.16
N LEU A 77 8.66 -16.30 -29.60
CA LEU A 77 8.55 -17.63 -29.03
C LEU A 77 9.07 -17.68 -27.59
N TRP A 78 10.25 -17.12 -27.34
CA TRP A 78 10.85 -17.02 -26.00
C TRP A 78 9.91 -16.33 -25.02
N VAL A 79 9.36 -15.20 -25.44
CA VAL A 79 8.42 -14.39 -24.66
C VAL A 79 7.15 -15.18 -24.34
N THR A 80 6.58 -15.87 -25.33
CA THR A 80 5.37 -16.70 -25.15
C THR A 80 5.62 -17.87 -24.19
N VAL A 81 6.76 -18.56 -24.34
CA VAL A 81 7.16 -19.68 -23.47
C VAL A 81 7.45 -19.20 -22.06
N ARG A 82 8.16 -18.08 -21.89
CA ARG A 82 8.47 -17.49 -20.58
C ARG A 82 7.20 -17.09 -19.84
N ALA A 83 6.21 -16.52 -20.53
CA ALA A 83 4.90 -16.19 -19.96
C ALA A 83 4.19 -17.44 -19.39
N LEU A 84 4.27 -18.57 -20.10
CA LEU A 84 3.68 -19.85 -19.69
C LEU A 84 4.48 -20.55 -18.57
N MET A 85 5.78 -20.27 -18.44
CA MET A 85 6.69 -20.93 -17.48
C MET A 85 6.87 -20.19 -16.15
N THR A 86 6.08 -19.15 -15.86
CA THR A 86 6.24 -18.38 -14.62
C THR A 86 6.00 -19.23 -13.37
N ARG A 87 7.04 -19.38 -12.54
CA ARG A 87 6.96 -20.11 -11.26
C ARG A 87 6.21 -19.26 -10.24
N PHE A 88 5.20 -19.84 -9.59
CA PHE A 88 4.61 -19.24 -8.41
C PHE A 88 5.53 -19.51 -7.21
N PRO A 89 6.05 -18.47 -6.52
CA PRO A 89 6.84 -18.66 -5.31
C PRO A 89 5.99 -19.37 -4.25
N ALA A 90 6.65 -20.14 -3.37
CA ALA A 90 5.95 -20.72 -2.22
C ALA A 90 5.63 -19.60 -1.22
N PRO A 91 4.53 -19.70 -0.45
CA PRO A 91 4.27 -18.76 0.64
C PRO A 91 5.43 -18.75 1.63
N GLU A 92 5.87 -17.56 2.00
CA GLU A 92 6.88 -17.35 3.04
C GLU A 92 6.21 -17.24 4.41
N GLY A 93 6.90 -17.67 5.47
CA GLY A 93 6.41 -17.59 6.85
C GLY A 93 6.68 -18.83 7.69
N TYR A 94 6.02 -18.90 8.85
CA TYR A 94 6.17 -19.99 9.81
C TYR A 94 5.28 -21.18 9.42
N ARG A 95 5.88 -22.31 9.06
CA ARG A 95 5.15 -23.55 8.73
C ARG A 95 4.65 -24.22 9.99
N VAL A 96 3.36 -24.55 10.02
CA VAL A 96 2.72 -25.24 11.14
C VAL A 96 2.57 -26.73 10.80
N THR A 97 2.99 -27.59 11.72
CA THR A 97 2.88 -29.04 11.58
C THR A 97 1.64 -29.58 12.31
N PRO A 98 1.05 -30.71 11.86
CA PRO A 98 -0.02 -31.39 12.58
C PRO A 98 0.36 -31.79 14.01
N GLU A 99 1.62 -32.14 14.24
CA GLU A 99 2.15 -32.53 15.55
C GLU A 99 2.16 -31.36 16.54
N ASP A 100 2.48 -30.16 16.07
CA ASP A 100 2.57 -28.97 16.92
C ASP A 100 1.21 -28.33 17.20
N ALA A 101 0.26 -28.43 16.25
CA ALA A 101 -1.07 -27.79 16.29
C ALA A 101 -2.24 -28.75 15.97
N PRO A 102 -2.43 -29.85 16.72
CA PRO A 102 -3.40 -30.89 16.36
C PRO A 102 -4.85 -30.39 16.31
N GLU A 103 -5.24 -29.47 17.20
CA GLU A 103 -6.61 -28.94 17.23
C GLU A 103 -6.93 -28.04 16.03
N LEU A 104 -5.95 -27.27 15.54
CA LEU A 104 -6.09 -26.51 14.29
C LEU A 104 -6.35 -27.46 13.11
N PHE A 105 -5.49 -28.46 12.92
CA PHE A 105 -5.61 -29.42 11.81
C PHE A 105 -6.91 -30.23 11.87
N LYS A 106 -7.35 -30.61 13.06
CA LYS A 106 -8.65 -31.26 13.28
C LYS A 106 -9.82 -30.36 12.90
N ALA A 107 -9.74 -29.07 13.21
CA ALA A 107 -10.76 -28.10 12.83
C ALA A 107 -10.78 -27.87 11.31
N ILE A 108 -9.61 -27.73 10.67
CA ILE A 108 -9.46 -27.63 9.21
C ILE A 108 -10.06 -28.86 8.53
N GLU A 109 -9.74 -30.08 9.00
CA GLU A 109 -10.25 -31.32 8.40
C GLU A 109 -11.78 -31.45 8.56
N ARG A 110 -12.34 -30.97 9.67
CA ARG A 110 -13.80 -30.89 9.85
C ARG A 110 -14.44 -29.94 8.84
N LEU A 111 -13.87 -28.74 8.67
CA LEU A 111 -14.34 -27.76 7.67
C LEU A 111 -14.24 -28.34 6.25
N ARG A 112 -13.10 -28.95 5.90
CA ARG A 112 -12.89 -29.61 4.60
C ARG A 112 -13.99 -30.62 4.30
N ARG A 113 -14.28 -31.53 5.24
CA ARG A 113 -15.33 -32.56 5.09
C ARG A 113 -16.71 -31.93 4.90
N ALA A 114 -17.02 -30.89 5.67
CA ALA A 114 -18.31 -30.20 5.59
C ALA A 114 -18.50 -29.46 4.26
N VAL A 115 -17.46 -28.80 3.76
CA VAL A 115 -17.47 -28.09 2.46
C VAL A 115 -17.38 -29.06 1.27
N LYS A 116 -16.88 -30.29 1.49
CA LYS A 116 -16.43 -31.24 0.47
C LYS A 116 -15.30 -30.65 -0.41
N GLY A 117 -14.39 -29.92 0.24
CA GLY A 117 -13.24 -29.27 -0.40
C GLY A 117 -12.01 -30.18 -0.54
N PRO A 118 -10.99 -29.74 -1.30
CA PRO A 118 -9.72 -30.45 -1.40
C PRO A 118 -8.95 -30.43 -0.07
N PRO A 119 -8.04 -31.39 0.17
CA PRO A 119 -7.18 -31.37 1.36
C PRO A 119 -6.24 -30.16 1.34
N ILE A 120 -5.92 -29.63 2.52
CA ILE A 120 -4.85 -28.65 2.71
C ILE A 120 -3.57 -29.42 2.95
N ASP A 121 -2.57 -29.15 2.13
CA ASP A 121 -1.28 -29.85 2.17
C ASP A 121 -0.31 -29.16 3.15
N GLU A 122 -0.31 -27.82 3.17
CA GLU A 122 0.56 -27.03 4.04
C GLU A 122 -0.22 -25.90 4.73
N VAL A 123 0.07 -25.65 6.01
CA VAL A 123 -0.42 -24.49 6.77
C VAL A 123 0.75 -23.58 7.07
N VAL A 124 0.65 -22.31 6.67
CA VAL A 124 1.70 -21.30 6.84
C VAL A 124 1.13 -20.10 7.58
N LEU A 125 1.84 -19.62 8.60
CA LEU A 125 1.54 -18.36 9.24
C LEU A 125 2.37 -17.25 8.63
N ASP A 126 1.79 -16.08 8.39
CA ASP A 126 2.50 -14.88 7.93
C ASP A 126 2.21 -13.66 8.83
N ALA A 127 2.75 -12.51 8.45
CA ALA A 127 2.58 -11.25 9.19
C ALA A 127 1.35 -10.42 8.75
N SER A 128 0.51 -10.94 7.86
CA SER A 128 -0.65 -10.23 7.34
C SER A 128 -1.81 -10.21 8.34
N PHE A 129 -2.71 -9.22 8.25
CA PHE A 129 -3.99 -9.26 8.95
C PHE A 129 -5.06 -9.93 8.06
N ASN A 130 -4.76 -11.14 7.56
CA ASN A 130 -5.66 -11.82 6.63
C ASN A 130 -5.52 -13.36 6.71
N ALA A 131 -6.38 -14.08 6.01
CA ALA A 131 -6.21 -15.50 5.71
C ALA A 131 -6.52 -15.75 4.23
N ALA A 132 -5.91 -16.76 3.65
CA ALA A 132 -6.14 -17.13 2.25
C ALA A 132 -5.84 -18.60 1.99
N ILE A 133 -6.50 -19.20 1.00
CA ILE A 133 -6.08 -20.51 0.47
C ILE A 133 -5.51 -20.38 -0.94
N LEU A 134 -4.24 -20.78 -1.11
CA LEU A 134 -3.51 -20.73 -2.37
C LEU A 134 -3.32 -22.12 -2.97
N GLN A 135 -3.69 -22.30 -4.24
CA GLN A 135 -3.40 -23.52 -5.00
C GLN A 135 -2.16 -23.34 -5.89
N ARG A 136 -1.04 -23.95 -5.50
CA ARG A 136 0.22 -23.89 -6.25
C ARG A 136 0.34 -25.09 -7.19
N PRO A 137 0.52 -24.92 -8.52
CA PRO A 137 0.81 -26.03 -9.42
C PRO A 137 2.12 -26.76 -9.03
N ARG A 138 2.12 -28.10 -9.06
CA ARG A 138 3.37 -28.87 -8.91
C ARG A 138 4.19 -28.80 -10.20
N LEU A 139 5.49 -29.10 -10.13
CA LEU A 139 6.34 -29.12 -11.33
C LEU A 139 5.90 -30.29 -12.23
N GLY A 140 5.24 -29.95 -13.33
CA GLY A 140 4.51 -30.89 -14.17
C GLY A 140 3.01 -30.60 -14.16
N TRP A 141 2.38 -30.72 -15.32
CA TRP A 141 0.94 -30.59 -15.62
C TRP A 141 -0.05 -31.41 -14.76
N LEU A 142 0.40 -32.10 -13.70
CA LEU A 142 -0.41 -32.97 -12.84
C LEU A 142 -0.38 -32.50 -11.38
N GLY A 143 -1.49 -31.91 -10.92
CA GLY A 143 -1.79 -31.66 -9.51
C GLY A 143 -1.38 -30.29 -8.96
N HIS A 144 -1.92 -29.98 -7.77
CA HIS A 144 -1.68 -28.73 -7.05
C HIS A 144 -1.36 -29.03 -5.58
N THR A 145 -0.59 -28.16 -4.94
CA THR A 145 -0.41 -28.11 -3.49
C THR A 145 -1.26 -26.97 -2.93
N ASN A 146 -2.22 -27.29 -2.05
CA ASN A 146 -3.11 -26.33 -1.41
C ASN A 146 -2.47 -25.83 -0.11
N HIS A 147 -2.17 -24.54 -0.04
CA HIS A 147 -1.61 -23.88 1.14
C HIS A 147 -2.69 -23.07 1.82
N LEU A 148 -2.90 -23.27 3.12
CA LEU A 148 -3.69 -22.36 3.96
C LEU A 148 -2.72 -21.37 4.61
N ILE A 149 -2.89 -20.09 4.30
CA ILE A 149 -2.13 -18.99 4.87
C ILE A 149 -3.00 -18.33 5.93
N ILE A 150 -2.47 -18.15 7.14
CA ILE A 150 -3.19 -17.48 8.23
C ILE A 150 -2.28 -16.45 8.88
N GLY A 151 -2.70 -15.19 8.88
CA GLY A 151 -2.01 -14.11 9.55
C GLY A 151 -1.87 -14.32 11.04
N TRP A 152 -0.66 -14.20 11.58
CA TRP A 152 -0.42 -14.20 13.02
C TRP A 152 -1.22 -13.10 13.76
N PRO A 153 -1.27 -11.84 13.27
CA PRO A 153 -2.14 -10.80 13.82
C PRO A 153 -3.61 -11.20 13.83
N LEU A 154 -4.10 -11.84 12.76
CA LEU A 154 -5.48 -12.30 12.67
C LEU A 154 -5.80 -13.34 13.75
N MET A 155 -4.87 -14.29 13.98
CA MET A 155 -5.04 -15.29 15.04
C MET A 155 -5.00 -14.71 16.46
N CYS A 156 -4.17 -13.67 16.65
CA CYS A 156 -4.11 -12.91 17.90
C CYS A 156 -5.39 -12.11 18.17
N ALA A 157 -6.03 -11.60 17.13
CA ALA A 157 -7.20 -10.73 17.23
C ALA A 157 -8.54 -11.47 17.39
N LEU A 158 -8.69 -12.61 16.72
CA LEU A 158 -9.97 -13.34 16.63
C LEU A 158 -10.04 -14.55 17.53
N GLU A 159 -11.24 -14.82 18.04
CA GLU A 159 -11.55 -16.08 18.72
C GLU A 159 -11.65 -17.27 17.75
N PRO A 160 -11.44 -18.52 18.23
CA PRO A 160 -11.43 -19.70 17.37
C PRO A 160 -12.64 -19.83 16.45
N ARG A 161 -13.85 -19.50 16.92
CA ARG A 161 -15.07 -19.59 16.10
C ARG A 161 -15.08 -18.62 14.94
N ARG A 162 -14.62 -17.38 15.17
CA ARG A 162 -14.52 -16.34 14.14
C ARG A 162 -13.42 -16.66 13.13
N LEU A 163 -12.26 -17.14 13.59
CA LEU A 163 -11.21 -17.61 12.68
C LEU A 163 -11.70 -18.76 11.79
N LEU A 164 -12.41 -19.74 12.36
CA LEU A 164 -12.95 -20.86 11.58
C LEU A 164 -14.02 -20.42 10.58
N ALA A 165 -14.77 -19.35 10.87
CA ALA A 165 -15.69 -18.75 9.90
C ALA A 165 -14.95 -18.13 8.70
N VAL A 166 -13.83 -17.45 8.95
CA VAL A 166 -12.94 -16.95 7.89
C VAL A 166 -12.37 -18.10 7.06
N ILE A 167 -11.85 -19.15 7.70
CA ILE A 167 -11.31 -20.32 6.98
C ILE A 167 -12.43 -21.03 6.18
N ALA A 168 -13.65 -21.07 6.70
CA ALA A 168 -14.80 -21.63 5.98
C ALA A 168 -15.17 -20.79 4.74
N HIS A 169 -15.03 -19.47 4.82
CA HIS A 169 -15.18 -18.56 3.67
C HIS A 169 -14.12 -18.87 2.61
N GLU A 170 -12.84 -18.96 3.01
CA GLU A 170 -11.74 -19.29 2.08
C GLU A 170 -11.95 -20.64 1.38
N TYR A 171 -12.43 -21.64 2.11
CA TYR A 171 -12.80 -22.93 1.52
C TYR A 171 -13.99 -22.83 0.54
N GLY A 172 -14.88 -21.86 0.75
CA GLY A 172 -15.99 -21.55 -0.14
C GLY A 172 -15.53 -21.29 -1.57
N HIS A 173 -14.39 -20.60 -1.75
CA HIS A 173 -13.79 -20.37 -3.06
C HIS A 173 -13.32 -21.64 -3.78
N LEU A 174 -13.00 -22.70 -3.04
CA LEU A 174 -12.48 -23.95 -3.60
C LEU A 174 -13.56 -24.98 -3.95
N ARG A 175 -14.84 -24.65 -3.74
CA ARG A 175 -15.95 -25.61 -3.86
C ARG A 175 -16.46 -25.77 -5.30
N GLY A 176 -16.61 -27.02 -5.73
CA GLY A 176 -17.36 -27.40 -6.95
C GLY A 176 -16.69 -27.05 -8.29
N GLU A 177 -17.42 -27.23 -9.39
CA GLU A 177 -16.97 -26.81 -10.73
C GLU A 177 -16.83 -25.28 -10.84
N HIS A 178 -17.63 -24.55 -10.07
CA HIS A 178 -17.60 -23.09 -9.97
C HIS A 178 -16.29 -22.58 -9.37
N GLY A 179 -15.84 -23.11 -8.22
CA GLY A 179 -14.55 -22.73 -7.63
C GLY A 179 -13.35 -23.07 -8.53
N LYS A 180 -13.39 -24.20 -9.26
CA LYS A 180 -12.34 -24.54 -10.25
C LYS A 180 -12.28 -23.55 -11.40
N PHE A 181 -13.44 -23.12 -11.91
CA PHE A 181 -13.54 -22.12 -12.97
C PHE A 181 -13.06 -20.75 -12.47
N SER A 182 -13.50 -20.30 -11.31
CA SER A 182 -13.10 -19.02 -10.73
C SER A 182 -11.61 -18.98 -10.37
N ALA A 183 -11.08 -20.06 -9.79
CA ALA A 183 -9.63 -20.19 -9.56
C ALA A 183 -8.83 -20.22 -10.87
N TRP A 184 -9.36 -20.83 -11.93
CA TRP A 184 -8.74 -20.76 -13.27
C TRP A 184 -8.76 -19.33 -13.83
N ILE A 185 -9.91 -18.65 -13.79
CA ILE A 185 -10.05 -17.25 -14.22
C ILE A 185 -9.11 -16.33 -13.44
N TYR A 186 -9.01 -16.50 -12.11
CA TYR A 186 -8.07 -15.75 -11.27
C TYR A 186 -6.62 -15.98 -11.73
N ARG A 187 -6.20 -17.22 -11.95
CA ARG A 187 -4.85 -17.53 -12.47
C ARG A 187 -4.62 -16.94 -13.85
N THR A 188 -5.61 -17.02 -14.74
CA THR A 188 -5.57 -16.43 -16.08
C THR A 188 -5.39 -14.91 -15.96
N ARG A 189 -6.15 -14.25 -15.10
CA ARG A 189 -6.02 -12.81 -14.82
C ARG A 189 -4.63 -12.45 -14.29
N SER A 190 -4.12 -13.16 -13.28
CA SER A 190 -2.79 -12.91 -12.72
C SER A 190 -1.65 -13.20 -13.72
N ALA A 191 -1.85 -14.14 -14.66
CA ALA A 191 -0.90 -14.38 -15.74
C ALA A 191 -0.90 -13.22 -16.74
N TRP A 192 -2.07 -12.76 -17.19
CA TRP A 192 -2.21 -11.61 -18.09
C TRP A 192 -1.70 -10.31 -17.49
N TRP A 193 -1.96 -10.08 -16.19
CA TRP A 193 -1.47 -8.90 -15.48
C TRP A 193 0.06 -8.85 -15.42
N ARG A 194 0.70 -9.96 -15.02
CA ARG A 194 2.17 -10.06 -15.02
C ARG A 194 2.74 -9.89 -16.42
N LEU A 195 2.06 -10.45 -17.41
CA LEU A 195 2.43 -10.31 -18.82
C LEU A 195 2.40 -8.84 -19.25
N GLN A 196 1.32 -8.13 -18.93
CA GLN A 196 1.20 -6.69 -19.21
C GLN A 196 2.28 -5.87 -18.49
N GLN A 197 2.49 -6.09 -17.17
CA GLN A 197 3.52 -5.39 -16.40
C GLN A 197 4.93 -5.62 -16.95
N SER A 198 5.25 -6.86 -17.34
CA SER A 198 6.57 -7.19 -17.91
C SER A 198 6.87 -6.45 -19.22
N TYR A 199 5.83 -5.99 -19.95
CA TYR A 199 6.01 -5.24 -21.20
C TYR A 199 5.79 -3.74 -21.06
N GLU A 200 5.18 -3.28 -19.98
CA GLU A 200 5.14 -1.84 -19.66
C GLU A 200 6.49 -1.36 -19.11
N ALA A 201 7.26 -2.26 -18.47
CA ALA A 201 8.58 -1.97 -17.92
C ALA A 201 9.76 -2.16 -18.91
N ASP A 202 9.61 -2.94 -19.98
CA ASP A 202 10.65 -3.19 -20.98
C ASP A 202 10.44 -2.35 -22.26
N GLU A 203 11.38 -1.45 -22.59
CA GLU A 203 11.44 -0.75 -23.91
C GLU A 203 11.94 -1.67 -25.05
N GLY A 204 11.98 -2.98 -24.82
CA GLY A 204 12.47 -3.96 -25.79
C GLY A 204 11.63 -4.06 -27.08
N PRO A 205 12.10 -4.82 -28.09
CA PRO A 205 11.42 -5.00 -29.38
C PRO A 205 10.21 -5.94 -29.26
N VAL A 206 9.28 -5.66 -28.36
CA VAL A 206 8.00 -6.35 -28.28
C VAL A 206 7.20 -5.98 -29.53
N PRO A 207 6.67 -6.96 -30.30
CA PRO A 207 5.88 -6.64 -31.47
C PRO A 207 4.68 -5.76 -31.08
N TRP A 208 4.52 -4.61 -31.75
CA TRP A 208 3.41 -3.66 -31.53
C TRP A 208 2.02 -4.35 -31.51
N LEU A 209 1.86 -5.45 -32.25
CA LEU A 209 0.68 -6.30 -32.27
C LEU A 209 0.34 -6.92 -30.90
N VAL A 210 1.35 -7.40 -30.16
CA VAL A 210 1.16 -8.00 -28.83
C VAL A 210 0.73 -6.93 -27.83
N ARG A 211 1.36 -5.76 -27.86
CA ARG A 211 1.01 -4.61 -27.01
C ARG A 211 -0.40 -4.09 -27.32
N GLY A 212 -0.76 -4.00 -28.60
CA GLY A 212 -2.12 -3.65 -29.06
C GLY A 212 -3.17 -4.66 -28.59
N PHE A 213 -2.89 -5.95 -28.70
CA PHE A 213 -3.78 -6.99 -28.19
C PHE A 213 -3.95 -6.92 -26.66
N LEU A 214 -2.86 -6.80 -25.89
CA LEU A 214 -2.93 -6.78 -24.42
C LEU A 214 -3.70 -5.56 -23.91
N SER A 215 -3.41 -4.38 -24.45
CA SER A 215 -4.13 -3.14 -24.11
C SER A 215 -5.62 -3.17 -24.46
N TRP A 216 -6.02 -3.98 -25.46
CA TRP A 216 -7.42 -4.23 -25.78
C TRP A 216 -8.06 -5.32 -24.92
N TYR A 217 -7.35 -6.44 -24.73
CA TYR A 217 -7.88 -7.67 -24.13
C TYR A 217 -7.92 -7.61 -22.60
N VAL A 218 -6.80 -7.24 -21.95
CA VAL A 218 -6.66 -7.34 -20.49
C VAL A 218 -7.71 -6.48 -19.76
N PRO A 219 -7.93 -5.20 -20.12
CA PRO A 219 -8.95 -4.38 -19.46
C PRO A 219 -10.37 -4.94 -19.63
N ARG A 220 -10.70 -5.49 -20.81
CA ARG A 220 -12.01 -6.11 -21.10
C ARG A 220 -12.18 -7.45 -20.37
N PHE A 221 -11.11 -8.23 -20.26
CA PHE A 221 -11.10 -9.48 -19.51
C PHE A 221 -11.28 -9.21 -18.02
N ASN A 222 -10.60 -8.19 -17.48
CA ASN A 222 -10.76 -7.75 -16.10
C ASN A 222 -12.19 -7.29 -15.81
N ALA A 223 -12.77 -6.41 -16.64
CA ALA A 223 -14.15 -5.95 -16.47
C ALA A 223 -15.16 -7.12 -16.47
N ARG A 224 -14.99 -8.10 -17.37
CA ARG A 224 -15.88 -9.26 -17.43
C ARG A 224 -15.72 -10.23 -16.26
N THR A 225 -14.50 -10.39 -15.76
CA THR A 225 -14.23 -11.32 -14.66
C THR A 225 -14.51 -10.72 -13.29
N PHE A 226 -14.67 -9.40 -13.20
CA PHE A 226 -14.98 -8.67 -11.98
C PHE A 226 -16.36 -9.02 -11.41
N ALA A 227 -17.41 -9.02 -12.24
CA ALA A 227 -18.77 -9.38 -11.80
C ALA A 227 -18.84 -10.82 -11.26
N LEU A 228 -18.05 -11.72 -11.85
CA LEU A 228 -17.92 -13.10 -11.39
C LEU A 228 -17.25 -13.18 -10.02
N ALA A 229 -16.16 -12.44 -9.80
CA ALA A 229 -15.45 -12.41 -8.52
C ALA A 229 -16.38 -11.95 -7.37
N ARG A 230 -17.24 -10.94 -7.61
CA ARG A 230 -18.24 -10.51 -6.61
C ARG A 230 -19.26 -11.60 -6.26
N GLN A 231 -19.73 -12.35 -7.25
CA GLN A 231 -20.64 -13.47 -7.01
C GLN A 231 -19.95 -14.58 -6.22
N ASP A 232 -18.67 -14.86 -6.50
CA ASP A 232 -17.89 -15.86 -5.78
C ASP A 232 -17.71 -15.49 -4.30
N GLU A 233 -17.55 -14.20 -3.97
CA GLU A 233 -17.54 -13.70 -2.58
C GLU A 233 -18.86 -13.97 -1.86
N TYR A 234 -20.01 -13.66 -2.48
CA TYR A 234 -21.32 -13.95 -1.89
C TYR A 234 -21.57 -15.45 -1.74
N GLU A 235 -21.10 -16.27 -2.69
CA GLU A 235 -21.16 -17.73 -2.59
C GLU A 235 -20.32 -18.26 -1.43
N ALA A 236 -19.09 -17.74 -1.27
CA ALA A 236 -18.20 -18.08 -0.16
C ALA A 236 -18.80 -17.68 1.19
N ASP A 237 -19.38 -16.47 1.30
CA ASP A 237 -20.11 -16.01 2.49
C ASP A 237 -21.28 -16.93 2.84
N ARG A 238 -22.07 -17.36 1.84
CA ARG A 238 -23.16 -18.32 2.04
C ARG A 238 -22.66 -19.69 2.48
N VAL A 239 -21.48 -20.13 2.05
CA VAL A 239 -20.87 -21.38 2.52
C VAL A 239 -20.46 -21.24 3.98
N ALA A 240 -19.72 -20.17 4.32
CA ALA A 240 -19.31 -19.89 5.68
C ALA A 240 -20.52 -19.76 6.62
N ALA A 241 -21.56 -19.03 6.21
CA ALA A 241 -22.77 -18.82 6.99
C ALA A 241 -23.55 -20.11 7.25
N ARG A 242 -23.57 -21.04 6.29
CA ARG A 242 -24.18 -22.36 6.49
C ARG A 242 -23.43 -23.22 7.51
N LEU A 243 -22.12 -23.05 7.64
CA LEU A 243 -21.28 -23.85 8.53
C LEU A 243 -21.12 -23.23 9.92
N CYS A 244 -21.01 -21.90 9.99
CA CYS A 244 -20.66 -21.15 11.19
C CYS A 244 -21.79 -20.25 11.71
N ARG A 245 -22.92 -20.18 10.98
CA ARG A 245 -24.04 -19.23 11.14
C ARG A 245 -23.75 -17.85 10.57
N PRO A 246 -24.75 -17.17 9.97
CA PRO A 246 -24.58 -15.82 9.40
C PRO A 246 -24.04 -14.81 10.42
N GLU A 247 -24.50 -14.88 11.67
CA GLU A 247 -24.14 -13.92 12.71
C GLU A 247 -22.64 -14.00 13.06
N VAL A 248 -22.07 -15.20 13.10
CA VAL A 248 -20.63 -15.38 13.39
C VAL A 248 -19.79 -14.87 12.22
N VAL A 249 -20.21 -15.12 10.98
CA VAL A 249 -19.52 -14.62 9.79
C VAL A 249 -19.55 -13.09 9.75
N GLY A 250 -20.72 -12.49 9.95
CA GLY A 250 -20.87 -11.03 9.98
C GLY A 250 -20.07 -10.39 11.11
N GLN A 251 -20.09 -10.96 12.32
CA GLN A 251 -19.29 -10.46 13.44
C GLN A 251 -17.78 -10.60 13.21
N ALA A 252 -17.33 -11.73 12.66
CA ALA A 252 -15.92 -11.93 12.30
C ALA A 252 -15.48 -10.88 11.29
N TRP A 253 -16.29 -10.65 10.25
CA TRP A 253 -16.01 -9.67 9.21
C TRP A 253 -15.92 -8.25 9.79
N VAL A 254 -16.90 -7.82 10.59
CA VAL A 254 -16.87 -6.49 11.21
C VAL A 254 -15.69 -6.33 12.18
N GLU A 255 -15.39 -7.36 12.98
CA GLU A 255 -14.24 -7.32 13.89
C GLU A 255 -12.92 -7.20 13.11
N ILE A 256 -12.75 -7.94 12.01
CA ILE A 256 -11.56 -7.85 11.14
C ILE A 256 -11.41 -6.45 10.58
N GLU A 257 -12.49 -5.88 10.04
CA GLU A 257 -12.47 -4.56 9.43
C GLU A 257 -12.04 -3.47 10.43
N ILE A 258 -12.58 -3.51 11.65
CA ILE A 258 -12.24 -2.55 12.70
C ILE A 258 -10.82 -2.80 13.24
N LYS A 259 -10.49 -4.05 13.58
CA LYS A 259 -9.20 -4.39 14.21
C LYS A 259 -8.03 -4.31 13.24
N SER A 260 -8.23 -4.53 11.94
CA SER A 260 -7.18 -4.35 10.92
C SER A 260 -6.73 -2.89 10.85
N ARG A 261 -7.69 -1.96 10.82
CA ARG A 261 -7.38 -0.51 10.89
C ARG A 261 -6.69 -0.14 12.19
N TRP A 262 -7.23 -0.62 13.32
CA TRP A 262 -6.66 -0.36 14.64
C TRP A 262 -5.25 -0.93 14.81
N TYR A 263 -4.98 -2.10 14.22
CA TYR A 263 -3.66 -2.73 14.18
C TYR A 263 -2.62 -1.83 13.51
N HIS A 264 -2.99 -1.16 12.41
CA HIS A 264 -2.09 -0.22 11.73
C HIS A 264 -2.01 1.16 12.41
N GLU A 265 -3.16 1.72 12.80
CA GLU A 265 -3.26 3.10 13.28
C GLU A 265 -2.89 3.29 14.76
N VAL A 266 -2.99 2.23 15.57
CA VAL A 266 -2.84 2.36 17.03
C VAL A 266 -1.85 1.35 17.60
N TYR A 267 -1.99 0.07 17.26
CA TYR A 267 -1.13 -0.97 17.83
C TYR A 267 0.34 -0.72 17.48
N TRP A 268 0.70 -0.62 16.20
CA TRP A 268 2.10 -0.41 15.79
C TRP A 268 2.69 0.92 16.30
N PRO A 269 2.00 2.06 16.18
CA PRO A 269 2.48 3.32 16.77
C PRO A 269 2.75 3.21 18.28
N ARG A 270 1.89 2.52 19.03
CA ARG A 270 2.14 2.26 20.47
C ARG A 270 3.37 1.40 20.70
N GLN A 271 3.61 0.39 19.88
CA GLN A 271 4.82 -0.43 19.99
C GLN A 271 6.07 0.44 19.74
N TRP A 272 6.06 1.29 18.72
CA TRP A 272 7.16 2.22 18.43
C TRP A 272 7.41 3.24 19.54
N GLN A 273 6.37 3.73 20.22
CA GLN A 273 6.53 4.65 21.36
C GLN A 273 7.30 4.04 22.54
N ARG A 274 7.34 2.71 22.68
CA ARG A 274 8.14 2.03 23.72
C ARG A 274 9.64 2.32 23.57
N ALA A 275 10.08 2.63 22.36
CA ALA A 275 11.45 3.07 22.10
C ALA A 275 11.85 4.31 22.91
N LEU A 276 10.91 5.09 23.47
CA LEU A 276 11.26 6.15 24.41
C LEU A 276 11.99 5.64 25.68
N LYS A 277 11.63 4.44 26.14
CA LYS A 277 12.09 3.86 27.41
C LYS A 277 12.96 2.61 27.22
N GLU A 278 12.76 1.90 26.11
CA GLU A 278 13.31 0.57 25.88
C GLU A 278 14.29 0.60 24.69
N GLU A 279 15.56 0.29 24.94
CA GLU A 279 16.56 0.11 23.86
C GLU A 279 16.22 -1.10 22.97
N ARG A 280 15.53 -2.09 23.55
CA ARG A 280 14.94 -3.23 22.87
C ARG A 280 13.59 -3.53 23.51
N PRO A 281 12.52 -3.74 22.73
CA PRO A 281 11.21 -4.00 23.30
C PRO A 281 11.17 -5.32 24.09
N ASP A 282 10.68 -5.27 25.33
CA ASP A 282 10.39 -6.44 26.16
C ASP A 282 9.03 -6.31 26.89
N PRO A 283 8.01 -7.14 26.58
CA PRO A 283 8.01 -8.23 25.60
C PRO A 283 8.14 -7.74 24.15
N MET A 284 8.61 -8.60 23.26
CA MET A 284 8.68 -8.31 21.82
C MET A 284 7.27 -8.19 21.20
N PRO A 285 7.08 -7.42 20.10
CA PRO A 285 5.74 -7.09 19.61
C PRO A 285 4.87 -8.29 19.24
N HIS A 286 5.35 -9.31 18.54
CA HIS A 286 4.51 -10.44 18.12
C HIS A 286 4.15 -11.35 19.30
N ALA A 287 5.02 -11.48 20.29
CA ALA A 287 4.71 -12.15 21.55
C ALA A 287 3.62 -11.41 22.37
N ASP A 288 3.65 -10.08 22.39
CA ASP A 288 2.66 -9.24 23.09
C ASP A 288 1.33 -9.08 22.34
N MET A 289 1.35 -9.34 21.03
CA MET A 289 0.25 -9.02 20.11
C MET A 289 -1.10 -9.60 20.51
N ALA A 290 -1.13 -10.80 21.09
CA ALA A 290 -2.37 -11.40 21.58
C ALA A 290 -3.00 -10.58 22.72
N SER A 291 -2.19 -10.08 23.66
CA SER A 291 -2.66 -9.21 24.75
C SER A 291 -3.16 -7.88 24.20
N GLY A 292 -2.38 -7.30 23.28
CA GLY A 292 -2.70 -6.04 22.63
C GLY A 292 -3.97 -6.09 21.80
N LEU A 293 -4.18 -7.14 21.00
CA LEU A 293 -5.28 -7.19 20.03
C LEU A 293 -6.61 -7.71 20.58
N LEU A 294 -6.62 -8.33 21.77
CA LEU A 294 -7.81 -8.95 22.32
C LEU A 294 -8.84 -7.92 22.80
N HIS A 295 -8.39 -6.88 23.50
CA HIS A 295 -9.25 -5.89 24.15
C HIS A 295 -10.03 -5.00 23.17
N GLY A 296 -9.66 -4.99 21.88
CA GLY A 296 -10.27 -4.16 20.86
C GLY A 296 -10.09 -2.65 21.11
N PRO A 297 -10.43 -1.81 20.12
CA PRO A 297 -10.51 -0.37 20.32
C PRO A 297 -11.70 0.01 21.20
N ASP A 298 -11.68 1.25 21.70
CA ASP A 298 -12.85 1.84 22.38
C ASP A 298 -14.06 1.98 21.43
N GLU A 299 -15.23 2.19 22.02
CA GLU A 299 -16.50 2.24 21.30
C GLU A 299 -16.57 3.40 20.28
N ALA A 300 -15.94 4.54 20.58
CA ALA A 300 -15.93 5.70 19.70
C ALA A 300 -15.12 5.41 18.42
N TYR A 301 -13.93 4.85 18.57
CA TYR A 301 -13.11 4.41 17.44
C TYR A 301 -13.82 3.32 16.64
N ALA A 302 -14.37 2.30 17.31
CA ALA A 302 -15.02 1.18 16.65
C ALA A 302 -16.24 1.61 15.83
N THR A 303 -17.08 2.47 16.39
CA THR A 303 -18.26 3.03 15.71
C THR A 303 -17.87 3.84 14.49
N ARG A 304 -16.83 4.68 14.62
CA ARG A 304 -16.29 5.46 13.49
C ARG A 304 -15.74 4.54 12.39
N ALA A 305 -14.90 3.58 12.74
CA ALA A 305 -14.29 2.66 11.79
C ALA A 305 -15.34 1.83 11.04
N LEU A 306 -16.37 1.34 11.75
CA LEU A 306 -17.50 0.64 11.13
C LEU A 306 -18.30 1.55 10.19
N ARG A 307 -18.63 2.77 10.62
CA ARG A 307 -19.37 3.71 9.77
C ARG A 307 -18.62 4.03 8.48
N GLU A 308 -17.33 4.31 8.58
CA GLU A 308 -16.47 4.54 7.42
C GLU A 308 -16.40 3.32 6.51
N ALA A 309 -16.37 2.10 7.06
CA ALA A 309 -16.42 0.88 6.28
C ALA A 309 -17.75 0.72 5.51
N LEU A 310 -18.88 1.03 6.15
CA LEU A 310 -20.20 0.94 5.54
C LEU A 310 -20.48 2.06 4.52
N ALA A 311 -19.82 3.21 4.68
CA ALA A 311 -19.91 4.34 3.76
C ALA A 311 -19.06 4.15 2.50
N ARG A 312 -18.18 3.13 2.43
CA ARG A 312 -17.40 2.84 1.22
C ARG A 312 -18.33 2.60 0.05
N LEU A 313 -18.09 3.38 -1.00
CA LEU A 313 -18.74 3.15 -2.28
C LEU A 313 -18.07 1.95 -2.97
N PRO A 314 -18.84 1.16 -3.73
CA PRO A 314 -18.27 0.13 -4.58
C PRO A 314 -17.22 0.75 -5.49
N SER A 315 -15.96 0.40 -5.25
CA SER A 315 -14.88 0.70 -6.19
C SER A 315 -14.86 -0.38 -7.25
N TYR A 316 -14.42 0.01 -8.44
CA TYR A 316 -14.22 -0.88 -9.57
C TYR A 316 -12.77 -1.37 -9.69
N ASP A 317 -11.89 -0.86 -8.83
CA ASP A 317 -10.51 -1.35 -8.63
C ASP A 317 -10.44 -2.43 -7.53
N ASP A 318 -11.49 -2.57 -6.73
CA ASP A 318 -11.61 -3.60 -5.69
C ASP A 318 -12.64 -4.65 -6.10
N THR A 319 -12.17 -5.87 -6.37
CA THR A 319 -13.01 -6.98 -6.81
C THR A 319 -13.94 -7.51 -5.74
N HIS A 320 -13.81 -7.06 -4.49
CA HIS A 320 -14.67 -7.47 -3.39
C HIS A 320 -15.95 -6.60 -3.34
N PRO A 321 -17.10 -7.17 -2.97
CA PRO A 321 -18.28 -6.39 -2.63
C PRO A 321 -18.05 -5.52 -1.40
N VAL A 322 -18.72 -4.37 -1.34
CA VAL A 322 -18.58 -3.47 -0.20
C VAL A 322 -19.13 -4.08 1.09
N PRO A 323 -18.61 -3.67 2.26
CA PRO A 323 -19.01 -4.18 3.57
C PRO A 323 -20.52 -4.25 3.79
N ARG A 324 -21.21 -3.17 3.41
CA ARG A 324 -22.66 -3.02 3.55
C ARG A 324 -23.42 -4.12 2.80
N ASP A 325 -23.01 -4.40 1.56
CA ASP A 325 -23.74 -5.31 0.69
C ASP A 325 -23.52 -6.77 1.10
N ARG A 326 -22.32 -7.12 1.60
CA ARG A 326 -22.03 -8.46 2.17
C ARG A 326 -22.87 -8.74 3.42
N LEU A 327 -22.92 -7.77 4.36
CA LEU A 327 -23.73 -7.91 5.57
C LEU A 327 -25.22 -8.00 5.26
N ALA A 328 -25.71 -7.21 4.30
CA ALA A 328 -27.09 -7.29 3.82
C ALA A 328 -27.39 -8.66 3.17
N ALA A 329 -26.49 -9.19 2.34
CA ALA A 329 -26.65 -10.51 1.72
C ALA A 329 -26.65 -11.67 2.74
N LEU A 330 -25.98 -11.49 3.88
CA LEU A 330 -26.02 -12.41 5.03
C LEU A 330 -27.26 -12.23 5.92
N GLY A 331 -28.03 -11.15 5.75
CA GLY A 331 -29.13 -10.79 6.63
C GLY A 331 -28.68 -10.32 8.02
N VAL A 332 -27.43 -9.86 8.16
CA VAL A 332 -26.84 -9.43 9.43
C VAL A 332 -26.87 -7.91 9.53
N ARG A 333 -27.31 -7.40 10.68
CA ARG A 333 -27.28 -5.95 10.95
C ARG A 333 -25.83 -5.48 11.18
N PRO A 334 -25.43 -4.34 10.59
CA PRO A 334 -24.09 -3.81 10.77
C PRO A 334 -23.99 -3.11 12.13
N GLU A 335 -23.46 -3.83 13.12
CA GLU A 335 -23.26 -3.34 14.48
C GLU A 335 -21.85 -3.69 14.94
N VAL A 336 -21.30 -2.89 15.88
CA VAL A 336 -20.01 -3.21 16.50
C VAL A 336 -20.18 -4.54 17.26
N PRO A 337 -19.39 -5.58 16.94
CA PRO A 337 -19.56 -6.88 17.56
C PRO A 337 -19.06 -6.84 18.99
N THR A 338 -19.54 -7.76 19.82
CA THR A 338 -18.82 -8.08 21.05
C THR A 338 -17.43 -8.58 20.69
N TRP A 339 -16.38 -7.99 21.23
CA TRP A 339 -15.00 -8.38 20.91
C TRP A 339 -14.72 -9.84 21.26
N SER A 340 -13.85 -10.46 20.47
CA SER A 340 -13.30 -11.79 20.77
C SER A 340 -12.69 -11.82 22.17
N LYS A 341 -13.04 -12.82 22.98
CA LYS A 341 -12.61 -12.92 24.40
C LYS A 341 -11.39 -13.79 24.63
N ALA A 342 -11.02 -14.61 23.65
CA ALA A 342 -9.81 -15.43 23.69
C ALA A 342 -9.20 -15.48 22.28
N PRO A 343 -7.86 -15.43 22.14
CA PRO A 343 -7.22 -15.47 20.83
C PRO A 343 -7.22 -16.89 20.27
N SER A 344 -7.35 -17.02 18.95
CA SER A 344 -7.36 -18.29 18.23
C SER A 344 -5.98 -18.94 18.11
N ILE A 345 -4.91 -18.25 18.54
CA ILE A 345 -3.59 -18.87 18.76
C ILE A 345 -3.65 -20.08 19.70
N ALA A 346 -4.70 -20.20 20.53
CA ALA A 346 -4.95 -21.40 21.34
C ALA A 346 -5.07 -22.68 20.49
N LEU A 347 -5.51 -22.57 19.22
CA LEU A 347 -5.57 -23.70 18.28
C LEU A 347 -4.18 -24.18 17.84
N LEU A 348 -3.15 -23.34 17.97
CA LEU A 348 -1.78 -23.66 17.58
C LEU A 348 -1.04 -24.51 18.61
N GLY A 349 -1.55 -24.64 19.84
CA GLY A 349 -0.89 -25.45 20.88
C GLY A 349 0.59 -25.11 21.05
N ARG A 350 1.48 -26.06 20.76
CA ARG A 350 2.93 -25.90 20.91
C ARG A 350 3.54 -24.95 19.86
N ALA A 351 2.88 -24.81 18.70
CA ALA A 351 3.33 -23.89 17.65
C ALA A 351 3.18 -22.41 18.03
N ALA A 352 2.25 -22.04 18.92
CA ALA A 352 2.00 -20.64 19.28
C ALA A 352 3.27 -19.86 19.73
N PRO A 353 3.99 -20.29 20.79
CA PRO A 353 5.21 -19.59 21.22
C PRO A 353 6.37 -19.70 20.22
N LEU A 354 6.38 -20.71 19.36
CA LEU A 354 7.40 -20.87 18.31
C LEU A 354 7.17 -19.88 17.16
N ALA A 355 5.92 -19.73 16.73
CA ALA A 355 5.50 -18.76 15.73
C ALA A 355 5.76 -17.32 16.20
N ALA A 356 5.36 -16.97 17.43
CA ALA A 356 5.64 -15.65 18.01
C ALA A 356 7.14 -15.31 17.96
N ARG A 357 8.00 -16.25 18.43
CA ARG A 357 9.46 -16.08 18.38
C ARG A 357 10.03 -15.99 16.97
N HIS A 358 9.43 -16.69 16.00
CA HIS A 358 9.83 -16.60 14.59
C HIS A 358 9.60 -15.18 14.06
N PHE A 359 8.39 -14.65 14.23
CA PHE A 359 8.06 -13.31 13.76
C PHE A 359 8.80 -12.21 14.53
N ASP A 360 9.00 -12.36 15.84
CA ASP A 360 9.79 -11.40 16.62
C ASP A 360 11.26 -11.38 16.20
N ARG A 361 11.83 -12.55 15.87
CA ARG A 361 13.20 -12.62 15.36
C ARG A 361 13.31 -11.95 14.00
N GLN A 362 12.38 -12.22 13.09
CA GLN A 362 12.34 -11.62 11.76
C GLN A 362 12.19 -10.10 11.86
N TRP A 363 11.16 -9.65 12.58
CA TRP A 363 10.90 -8.22 12.80
C TRP A 363 12.10 -7.51 13.44
N TRP A 364 12.75 -8.10 14.44
CA TRP A 364 13.93 -7.47 15.04
C TRP A 364 15.13 -7.40 14.08
N GLN A 365 15.33 -8.42 13.25
CA GLN A 365 16.39 -8.41 12.24
C GLN A 365 16.21 -7.27 11.25
N ASP A 366 14.97 -7.02 10.85
CA ASP A 366 14.60 -5.99 9.87
C ASP A 366 14.60 -4.59 10.51
N THR A 367 14.12 -4.45 11.75
CA THR A 367 13.79 -3.16 12.36
C THR A 367 14.81 -2.63 13.37
N ARG A 368 15.74 -3.45 13.89
CA ARG A 368 16.66 -3.04 14.99
C ARG A 368 17.36 -1.70 14.78
N ARG A 369 17.78 -1.38 13.55
CA ARG A 369 18.51 -0.14 13.24
C ARG A 369 17.60 1.07 13.32
N ASP A 370 16.39 0.92 12.80
CA ASP A 370 15.39 1.97 12.81
C ASP A 370 14.86 2.18 14.23
N TRP A 371 14.76 1.10 15.02
CA TRP A 371 14.50 1.17 16.46
C TRP A 371 15.57 1.95 17.22
N GLU A 372 16.85 1.64 17.01
CA GLU A 372 17.97 2.37 17.65
C GLU A 372 18.01 3.85 17.24
N HIS A 373 17.72 4.16 15.97
CA HIS A 373 17.60 5.54 15.50
C HIS A 373 16.42 6.25 16.18
N HIS A 374 15.24 5.62 16.20
CA HIS A 374 14.04 6.18 16.82
C HIS A 374 14.21 6.37 18.33
N HIS A 375 14.82 5.40 19.04
CA HIS A 375 15.16 5.50 20.46
C HIS A 375 16.04 6.73 20.75
N ARG A 376 17.10 6.94 19.96
CA ARG A 376 17.97 8.12 20.09
C ARG A 376 17.21 9.40 19.80
N HIS A 377 16.41 9.44 18.74
CA HIS A 377 15.60 10.60 18.37
C HIS A 377 14.63 10.99 19.49
N LEU A 378 13.84 10.04 20.00
CA LEU A 378 12.89 10.28 21.09
C LEU A 378 13.59 10.75 22.38
N ARG A 379 14.77 10.22 22.69
CA ARG A 379 15.59 10.73 23.80
C ARG A 379 16.02 12.18 23.58
N THR A 380 16.47 12.53 22.38
CA THR A 380 16.80 13.92 22.04
C THR A 380 15.58 14.83 22.17
N CYS A 381 14.41 14.42 21.67
CA CYS A 381 13.16 15.19 21.85
C CYS A 381 12.80 15.38 23.32
N ARG A 382 12.92 14.33 24.14
CA ARG A 382 12.68 14.42 25.59
C ARG A 382 13.63 15.39 26.27
N ASP A 383 14.92 15.32 25.94
CA ASP A 383 15.93 16.15 26.58
C ASP A 383 15.79 17.63 26.11
N ARG A 384 15.48 17.88 24.83
CA ARG A 384 15.10 19.21 24.31
C ARG A 384 13.84 19.76 24.97
N ALA A 385 12.79 18.95 25.12
CA ALA A 385 11.55 19.38 25.76
C ALA A 385 11.77 19.77 27.24
N ARG A 386 12.72 19.13 27.94
CA ARG A 386 13.13 19.53 29.29
C ARG A 386 13.87 20.87 29.31
N ASP A 387 14.78 21.08 28.34
CA ASP A 387 15.49 22.35 28.17
C ASP A 387 14.51 23.51 27.89
N PHE A 388 13.63 23.36 26.89
CA PHE A 388 12.61 24.34 26.56
C PHE A 388 11.73 24.68 27.77
N ARG A 389 11.28 23.66 28.52
CA ARG A 389 10.49 23.86 29.73
C ARG A 389 11.22 24.68 30.80
N ALA A 390 12.54 24.53 30.94
CA ALA A 390 13.32 25.24 31.94
C ALA A 390 13.47 26.74 31.62
N ARG A 391 13.46 27.10 30.34
CA ARG A 391 13.61 28.48 29.84
C ARG A 391 12.37 29.02 29.15
N ALA A 392 11.19 28.50 29.51
CA ALA A 392 9.91 28.79 28.86
C ALA A 392 9.60 30.30 28.76
N ALA A 393 10.04 31.10 29.73
CA ALA A 393 9.82 32.55 29.75
C ALA A 393 10.51 33.28 28.58
N ASP A 394 11.64 32.75 28.10
CA ASP A 394 12.53 33.42 27.13
C ASP A 394 12.39 32.88 25.70
N LEU A 395 11.53 31.87 25.51
CA LEU A 395 11.37 31.17 24.23
C LEU A 395 10.77 32.08 23.15
N GLN A 396 11.39 32.05 21.98
CA GLN A 396 10.86 32.64 20.73
C GLN A 396 9.78 31.76 20.11
N ALA A 397 8.99 32.30 19.17
CA ALA A 397 7.87 31.58 18.55
C ALA A 397 8.31 30.24 17.91
N ASP A 398 9.42 30.22 17.15
CA ASP A 398 10.00 28.99 16.58
C ASP A 398 10.35 27.96 17.66
N GLU A 399 10.84 28.40 18.82
CA GLU A 399 11.25 27.50 19.91
C GLU A 399 10.03 26.88 20.63
N TRP A 400 8.92 27.61 20.72
CA TRP A 400 7.64 27.05 21.17
C TRP A 400 7.12 25.97 20.22
N VAL A 401 7.25 26.20 18.91
CA VAL A 401 6.88 25.21 17.89
C VAL A 401 7.76 23.97 17.99
N ASP A 402 9.09 24.14 18.10
CA ASP A 402 10.03 23.04 18.29
C ASP A 402 9.75 22.25 19.58
N TRP A 403 9.35 22.92 20.66
CA TRP A 403 8.95 22.27 21.90
C TRP A 403 7.66 21.46 21.70
N ALA A 404 6.65 22.03 21.06
CA ALA A 404 5.40 21.37 20.74
C ALA A 404 5.62 20.11 19.90
N GLU A 405 6.44 20.19 18.85
CA GLU A 405 6.81 19.05 18.00
C GLU A 405 7.56 17.97 18.80
N CYS A 406 8.45 18.36 19.72
CA CYS A 406 9.08 17.38 20.62
C CYS A 406 8.05 16.65 21.48
N LEU A 407 7.01 17.33 21.99
CA LEU A 407 5.94 16.68 22.75
C LEU A 407 5.06 15.77 21.90
N GLU A 408 4.76 16.16 20.65
CA GLU A 408 4.05 15.31 19.70
C GLU A 408 4.80 14.00 19.43
N GLN A 409 6.11 14.07 19.14
CA GLN A 409 6.95 12.89 18.91
C GLN A 409 6.99 11.97 20.14
N LEU A 410 6.88 12.53 21.34
CA LEU A 410 6.81 11.80 22.60
C LEU A 410 5.42 11.22 22.91
N GLY A 411 4.42 11.43 22.03
CA GLY A 411 3.06 10.95 22.22
C GLY A 411 2.32 11.64 23.36
N ARG A 412 2.61 12.92 23.61
CA ARG A 412 2.03 13.70 24.71
C ARG A 412 0.94 14.62 24.18
N ASP A 413 -0.23 14.63 24.82
CA ASP A 413 -1.41 15.36 24.34
C ASP A 413 -1.39 16.89 24.61
N ASP A 414 -0.46 17.38 25.42
CA ASP A 414 -0.33 18.80 25.83
C ASP A 414 0.37 19.70 24.80
N HIS A 415 0.69 19.18 23.60
CA HIS A 415 1.40 19.93 22.55
C HIS A 415 0.58 21.06 21.93
N ALA A 416 -0.75 20.95 21.86
CA ALA A 416 -1.60 21.96 21.20
C ALA A 416 -1.49 23.34 21.87
N ALA A 417 -1.45 23.38 23.21
CA ALA A 417 -1.31 24.62 23.97
C ALA A 417 0.03 25.34 23.69
N LEU A 418 1.07 24.59 23.34
CA LEU A 418 2.38 25.18 22.99
C LEU A 418 2.34 25.86 21.61
N TYR A 419 1.57 25.33 20.66
CA TYR A 419 1.35 26.03 19.39
C TYR A 419 0.54 27.31 19.57
N GLU A 420 -0.41 27.35 20.51
CA GLU A 420 -1.12 28.59 20.86
C GLU A 420 -0.14 29.64 21.41
N GLN A 421 0.76 29.24 22.32
CA GLN A 421 1.81 30.11 22.85
C GLN A 421 2.76 30.65 21.77
N ALA A 422 3.05 29.85 20.72
CA ALA A 422 3.79 30.32 19.56
C ALA A 422 2.99 31.38 18.76
N LEU A 423 1.69 31.16 18.56
CA LEU A 423 0.81 32.08 17.82
C LEU A 423 0.49 33.38 18.58
N GLU A 424 0.55 33.38 19.91
CA GLU A 424 0.45 34.60 20.71
C GLU A 424 1.63 35.54 20.45
N ARG A 425 2.83 34.97 20.25
CA ARG A 425 4.06 35.72 19.96
C ARG A 425 4.16 36.09 18.49
N GLU A 426 3.83 35.17 17.60
CA GLU A 426 3.83 35.38 16.16
C GLU A 426 2.54 34.85 15.53
N PRO A 427 1.49 35.68 15.40
CA PRO A 427 0.17 35.26 14.90
C PRO A 427 0.16 34.70 13.47
N GLY A 428 1.23 34.94 12.71
CA GLY A 428 1.42 34.47 11.35
C GLY A 428 2.31 33.24 11.22
N HIS A 429 2.77 32.62 12.30
CA HIS A 429 3.75 31.53 12.22
C HIS A 429 3.19 30.31 11.46
N ALA A 430 3.78 29.99 10.30
CA ALA A 430 3.27 28.97 9.38
C ALA A 430 3.17 27.58 10.03
N ARG A 431 4.26 27.10 10.62
CA ARG A 431 4.33 25.79 11.29
C ARG A 431 3.32 25.67 12.43
N ALA A 432 3.24 26.66 13.31
CA ALA A 432 2.28 26.67 14.41
C ALA A 432 0.82 26.61 13.93
N LEU A 433 0.44 27.41 12.92
CA LEU A 433 -0.90 27.36 12.33
C LEU A 433 -1.23 25.97 11.77
N LEU A 434 -0.32 25.39 10.98
CA LEU A 434 -0.50 24.07 10.38
C LEU A 434 -0.66 22.99 11.45
N ARG A 435 0.29 22.90 12.39
CA ARG A 435 0.31 21.86 13.41
C ARG A 435 -0.88 21.97 14.38
N LEU A 436 -1.24 23.19 14.79
CA LEU A 436 -2.41 23.40 15.65
C LEU A 436 -3.73 23.03 14.95
N THR A 437 -3.85 23.33 13.64
CA THR A 437 -5.02 22.91 12.84
C THR A 437 -5.15 21.38 12.84
N ILE A 438 -4.04 20.66 12.64
CA ILE A 438 -4.00 19.19 12.68
C ILE A 438 -4.39 18.67 14.07
N ALA A 439 -3.79 19.21 15.14
CA ALA A 439 -4.06 18.77 16.51
C ALA A 439 -5.54 18.93 16.90
N ARG A 440 -6.16 20.05 16.50
CA ARG A 440 -7.56 20.38 16.82
C ARG A 440 -8.60 19.73 15.90
N GLN A 441 -8.19 19.25 14.73
CA GLN A 441 -9.03 18.42 13.85
C GLN A 441 -9.52 17.16 14.58
N GLY A 442 -8.71 16.62 15.51
CA GLY A 442 -9.00 15.45 16.34
C GLY A 442 -10.24 15.60 17.23
N SER A 443 -10.52 16.81 17.72
CA SER A 443 -11.46 17.05 18.82
C SER A 443 -12.73 17.79 18.41
N THR A 444 -13.05 17.88 17.12
CA THR A 444 -14.18 18.70 16.60
C THR A 444 -14.15 20.15 17.12
N HIS A 445 -12.94 20.70 17.32
CA HIS A 445 -12.77 22.03 17.91
C HIS A 445 -13.31 23.14 17.00
N PRO A 446 -14.08 24.11 17.52
CA PRO A 446 -14.76 25.14 16.72
C PRO A 446 -13.81 26.04 15.92
N GLU A 447 -12.59 26.26 16.43
CA GLU A 447 -11.59 27.12 15.77
C GLU A 447 -10.85 26.46 14.59
N THR A 448 -11.06 25.17 14.32
CA THR A 448 -10.31 24.44 13.28
C THR A 448 -10.45 25.08 11.90
N LEU A 449 -11.67 25.48 11.50
CA LEU A 449 -11.91 26.14 10.21
C LEU A 449 -11.25 27.52 10.13
N VAL A 450 -11.26 28.27 11.23
CA VAL A 450 -10.63 29.59 11.31
C VAL A 450 -9.11 29.48 11.19
N LEU A 451 -8.51 28.48 11.83
CA LEU A 451 -7.07 28.20 11.72
C LEU A 451 -6.69 27.79 10.29
N ALA A 452 -7.47 26.92 9.66
CA ALA A 452 -7.27 26.52 8.27
C ALA A 452 -7.36 27.72 7.32
N GLU A 453 -8.34 28.61 7.52
CA GLU A 453 -8.49 29.81 6.71
C GLU A 453 -7.31 30.78 6.88
N ARG A 454 -6.85 31.00 8.12
CA ARG A 454 -5.65 31.80 8.41
C ARG A 454 -4.40 31.20 7.77
N LEU A 455 -4.24 29.88 7.83
CA LEU A 455 -3.11 29.17 7.23
C LEU A 455 -3.11 29.37 5.71
N GLN A 456 -4.24 29.11 5.05
CA GLN A 456 -4.37 29.29 3.60
C GLN A 456 -4.12 30.74 3.17
N ALA A 457 -4.68 31.72 3.89
CA ALA A 457 -4.61 33.13 3.51
C ALA A 457 -3.21 33.72 3.68
N ARG A 458 -2.48 33.32 4.73
CA ARG A 458 -1.13 33.85 5.02
C ARG A 458 -0.02 33.04 4.35
N HIS A 459 -0.26 31.75 4.12
CA HIS A 459 0.73 30.81 3.57
C HIS A 459 0.10 29.98 2.44
N PRO A 460 -0.02 30.54 1.23
CA PRO A 460 -0.59 29.83 0.08
C PRO A 460 0.08 28.49 -0.23
N GLN A 461 1.37 28.33 0.09
CA GLN A 461 2.12 27.08 -0.02
C GLN A 461 1.56 25.93 0.84
N HIS A 462 0.76 26.26 1.86
CA HIS A 462 0.02 25.29 2.69
C HIS A 462 -1.47 25.24 2.34
N GLY A 463 -1.91 25.89 1.26
CA GLY A 463 -3.31 25.99 0.88
C GLY A 463 -3.97 24.65 0.60
N TYR A 464 -3.27 23.72 -0.06
CA TYR A 464 -3.75 22.34 -0.26
C TYR A 464 -4.02 21.64 1.09
N ALA A 465 -3.04 21.69 2.00
CA ALA A 465 -3.16 21.09 3.33
C ALA A 465 -4.29 21.72 4.14
N ALA A 466 -4.39 23.05 4.15
CA ALA A 466 -5.45 23.78 4.82
C ALA A 466 -6.85 23.36 4.33
N CYS A 467 -7.05 23.28 3.02
CA CYS A 467 -8.33 22.89 2.44
C CYS A 467 -8.72 21.45 2.79
N ARG A 468 -7.76 20.52 2.76
CA ARG A 468 -8.00 19.14 3.19
C ARG A 468 -8.36 19.05 4.67
N LEU A 469 -7.61 19.72 5.53
CA LEU A 469 -7.89 19.74 6.97
C LEU A 469 -9.28 20.32 7.27
N ALA A 470 -9.69 21.37 6.55
CA ALA A 470 -11.00 21.97 6.67
C ALA A 470 -12.13 21.01 6.22
N LEU A 471 -11.99 20.37 5.05
CA LEU A 471 -12.99 19.43 4.55
C LEU A 471 -13.12 18.19 5.44
N ASP A 472 -12.00 17.61 5.87
CA ASP A 472 -12.01 16.48 6.79
C ASP A 472 -12.64 16.86 8.15
N HIS A 473 -12.44 18.09 8.62
CA HIS A 473 -13.08 18.58 9.84
C HIS A 473 -14.60 18.73 9.67
N LEU A 474 -15.06 19.29 8.54
CA LEU A 474 -16.50 19.35 8.21
C LEU A 474 -17.12 17.96 8.16
N ASP A 475 -16.43 17.00 7.54
CA ASP A 475 -16.88 15.61 7.49
C ASP A 475 -17.03 15.04 8.91
N ARG A 476 -16.08 15.31 9.82
CA ARG A 476 -16.18 14.90 11.24
C ARG A 476 -17.33 15.58 11.99
N LEU A 477 -17.59 16.86 11.74
CA LEU A 477 -18.72 17.56 12.37
C LEU A 477 -20.06 16.97 11.92
N ASP A 478 -20.22 16.72 10.61
CA ASP A 478 -21.38 16.02 10.05
C ASP A 478 -21.51 14.61 10.66
N HIS A 479 -20.39 13.90 10.82
CA HIS A 479 -20.35 12.55 11.37
C HIS A 479 -20.68 12.47 12.87
N THR A 480 -20.41 13.52 13.64
CA THR A 480 -20.69 13.58 15.08
C THR A 480 -22.06 14.16 15.39
N GLY A 481 -22.78 14.69 14.39
CA GLY A 481 -24.05 15.40 14.60
C GLY A 481 -23.87 16.66 15.44
N SER A 482 -22.68 17.27 15.40
CA SER A 482 -22.34 18.43 16.21
C SER A 482 -23.13 19.65 15.74
N ASP A 483 -23.67 20.44 16.67
CA ASP A 483 -24.30 21.74 16.37
C ASP A 483 -23.32 22.75 15.77
N LEU A 484 -22.01 22.48 15.84
CA LEU A 484 -20.96 23.27 15.20
C LEU A 484 -20.86 23.02 13.69
N ALA A 485 -21.51 21.98 13.15
CA ALA A 485 -21.54 21.70 11.72
C ALA A 485 -22.20 22.87 10.97
N PRO A 486 -21.50 23.52 10.02
CA PRO A 486 -22.11 24.58 9.21
C PRO A 486 -23.31 24.03 8.44
N ARG A 487 -24.50 24.57 8.71
CA ARG A 487 -25.74 24.16 8.03
C ARG A 487 -25.82 24.63 6.58
N ASP A 488 -25.02 25.63 6.22
CA ASP A 488 -24.97 26.16 4.87
C ASP A 488 -24.07 25.28 3.97
N PRO A 489 -24.64 24.58 2.95
CA PRO A 489 -23.85 23.78 2.03
C PRO A 489 -22.85 24.61 1.20
N ALA A 490 -22.99 25.94 1.13
CA ALA A 490 -22.05 26.81 0.44
C ALA A 490 -20.65 26.76 1.05
N VAL A 491 -20.53 26.64 2.38
CA VAL A 491 -19.22 26.56 3.07
C VAL A 491 -18.40 25.39 2.54
N ARG A 492 -19.02 24.21 2.45
CA ARG A 492 -18.36 23.00 1.94
C ARG A 492 -18.04 23.10 0.45
N ARG A 493 -18.91 23.71 -0.34
CA ARG A 493 -18.65 23.97 -1.77
C ARG A 493 -17.42 24.86 -1.95
N THR A 494 -17.33 25.96 -1.21
CA THR A 494 -16.19 26.89 -1.27
C THR A 494 -14.87 26.19 -0.93
N TRP A 495 -14.83 25.36 0.11
CA TRP A 495 -13.62 24.60 0.45
C TRP A 495 -13.22 23.57 -0.62
N ARG A 496 -14.18 22.93 -1.28
CA ARG A 496 -13.90 22.03 -2.42
C ARG A 496 -13.36 22.78 -3.63
N GLU A 497 -13.91 23.95 -3.94
CA GLU A 497 -13.42 24.80 -5.03
C GLU A 497 -12.00 25.29 -4.76
N ARG A 498 -11.71 25.70 -3.52
CA ARG A 498 -10.36 26.06 -3.07
C ARG A 498 -9.40 24.87 -3.18
N LEU A 499 -9.80 23.67 -2.73
CA LEU A 499 -8.98 22.46 -2.85
C LEU A 499 -8.61 22.17 -4.30
N ALA A 500 -9.61 22.17 -5.21
CA ALA A 500 -9.39 21.92 -6.64
C ALA A 500 -8.47 22.97 -7.29
N HIS A 501 -8.52 24.23 -6.81
CA HIS A 501 -7.59 25.26 -7.25
C HIS A 501 -6.15 24.96 -6.80
N PHE A 502 -5.94 24.63 -5.53
CA PHE A 502 -4.60 24.30 -5.01
C PHE A 502 -4.04 22.99 -5.59
N GLU A 503 -4.87 21.99 -5.89
CA GLU A 503 -4.45 20.78 -6.60
C GLU A 503 -3.85 21.10 -7.97
N LYS A 504 -4.48 22.00 -8.72
CA LYS A 504 -3.96 22.47 -10.01
C LYS A 504 -2.67 23.26 -9.86
N LEU A 505 -2.58 24.11 -8.83
CA LEU A 505 -1.35 24.86 -8.55
C LEU A 505 -0.19 23.95 -8.19
N GLU A 506 -0.40 22.94 -7.34
CA GLU A 506 0.62 21.94 -6.97
C GLU A 506 1.10 21.17 -8.19
N ALA A 507 0.19 20.71 -9.05
CA ALA A 507 0.53 20.00 -10.27
C ALA A 507 1.35 20.88 -11.24
N SER A 508 0.91 22.12 -11.45
CA SER A 508 1.61 23.09 -12.30
C SER A 508 2.99 23.46 -11.75
N ALA A 509 3.10 23.63 -10.43
CA ALA A 509 4.36 23.93 -9.76
C ALA A 509 5.35 22.75 -9.89
N TRP A 510 4.89 21.52 -9.71
CA TRP A 510 5.71 20.33 -9.88
C TRP A 510 6.17 20.12 -11.33
N GLU A 511 5.29 20.36 -12.30
CA GLU A 511 5.64 20.36 -13.73
C GLU A 511 6.72 21.40 -14.03
N SER A 512 6.60 22.62 -13.50
CA SER A 512 7.61 23.69 -13.65
C SER A 512 8.97 23.30 -13.05
N VAL A 513 8.98 22.69 -11.85
CA VAL A 513 10.20 22.19 -11.18
C VAL A 513 10.92 21.13 -12.02
N THR A 514 10.17 20.21 -12.61
CA THR A 514 10.69 19.05 -13.35
C THR A 514 11.03 19.38 -14.81
N ALA A 515 10.35 20.35 -15.42
CA ALA A 515 10.58 20.77 -16.81
C ALA A 515 11.81 21.67 -16.98
N THR A 516 12.27 22.33 -15.91
CA THR A 516 13.43 23.25 -15.94
C THR A 516 14.70 22.54 -15.47
N ASN A 517 15.86 22.98 -15.96
CA ASN A 517 17.15 22.37 -15.61
C ASN A 517 17.32 22.30 -14.07
N PRO A 518 17.73 21.15 -13.49
CA PRO A 518 17.90 21.01 -12.05
C PRO A 518 18.88 22.01 -11.42
N CYS A 519 19.88 22.48 -12.17
CA CYS A 519 20.89 23.43 -11.69
C CYS A 519 20.46 24.91 -11.82
N GLU A 520 19.39 25.21 -12.55
CA GLU A 520 18.90 26.58 -12.76
C GLU A 520 18.04 27.07 -11.61
N HIS A 521 18.20 28.35 -11.27
CA HIS A 521 17.44 29.06 -10.24
C HIS A 521 17.44 28.38 -8.85
N LEU A 522 18.55 27.72 -8.51
CA LEU A 522 18.72 27.15 -7.18
C LEU A 522 18.87 28.24 -6.12
N VAL A 523 18.19 28.02 -5.00
CA VAL A 523 18.29 28.76 -3.75
C VAL A 523 18.84 27.85 -2.66
N ALA A 524 19.07 28.39 -1.46
CA ALA A 524 19.43 27.57 -0.31
C ALA A 524 18.33 26.53 -0.03
N PRO A 525 18.70 25.27 0.26
CA PRO A 525 17.73 24.24 0.62
C PRO A 525 17.02 24.61 1.92
N ASP A 526 15.72 24.37 1.97
CA ASP A 526 14.91 24.53 3.18
C ASP A 526 14.61 23.14 3.76
N TRP A 527 15.48 22.74 4.70
CA TRP A 527 15.38 21.49 5.45
C TRP A 527 16.02 21.65 6.84
N THR A 528 15.53 20.89 7.81
CA THR A 528 16.00 20.85 9.19
C THR A 528 17.29 20.01 9.32
N GLU A 529 18.05 20.23 10.39
CA GLU A 529 19.23 19.40 10.69
C GLU A 529 18.86 17.92 10.93
N LEU A 530 17.64 17.63 11.38
CA LEU A 530 17.13 16.27 11.49
C LEU A 530 16.92 15.63 10.12
N GLU A 531 16.24 16.33 9.21
CA GLU A 531 16.01 15.91 7.82
C GLU A 531 17.34 15.67 7.09
N ARG A 532 18.32 16.57 7.28
CA ARG A 532 19.68 16.40 6.76
C ARG A 532 20.33 15.10 7.25
N ARG A 533 20.24 14.80 8.56
CA ARG A 533 20.80 13.57 9.13
C ARG A 533 20.11 12.32 8.59
N TYR A 534 18.80 12.36 8.44
CA TYR A 534 18.03 11.26 7.85
C TYR A 534 18.51 10.95 6.41
N VAL A 535 18.67 12.00 5.59
CA VAL A 535 19.19 11.84 4.23
C VAL A 535 20.62 11.28 4.24
N ILE A 536 21.49 11.76 5.12
CA ILE A 536 22.85 11.22 5.27
C ILE A 536 22.82 9.73 5.64
N ASP A 537 21.99 9.34 6.61
CA ASP A 537 21.87 7.96 7.06
C ASP A 537 21.44 7.04 5.90
N GLU A 538 20.48 7.47 5.08
CA GLU A 538 20.08 6.72 3.88
C GLU A 538 21.20 6.64 2.83
N LEU A 539 21.88 7.75 2.54
CA LEU A 539 23.00 7.75 1.59
C LEU A 539 24.18 6.88 2.07
N ILE A 540 24.39 6.74 3.38
CA ILE A 540 25.41 5.84 3.94
C ILE A 540 25.10 4.38 3.59
N ARG A 541 23.83 3.96 3.60
CA ARG A 541 23.41 2.59 3.26
C ARG A 541 23.66 2.27 1.78
N LEU A 542 23.56 3.27 0.91
CA LEU A 542 23.76 3.17 -0.53
C LEU A 542 25.25 3.22 -0.89
N ARG A 543 25.93 2.07 -0.86
CA ARG A 543 27.39 1.94 -1.08
C ARG A 543 27.89 2.48 -2.42
N GLU A 544 26.99 2.59 -3.38
CA GLU A 544 27.23 3.10 -4.73
C GLU A 544 27.27 4.64 -4.81
N VAL A 545 26.72 5.35 -3.83
CA VAL A 545 26.80 6.83 -3.76
C VAL A 545 28.15 7.25 -3.19
N SER A 546 28.85 8.13 -3.91
CA SER A 546 30.19 8.64 -3.58
C SER A 546 30.16 10.07 -3.01
N ALA A 547 29.23 10.91 -3.47
CA ALA A 547 29.03 12.27 -2.99
C ALA A 547 27.57 12.71 -3.20
N ALA A 548 27.11 13.69 -2.44
CA ALA A 548 25.83 14.33 -2.68
C ALA A 548 25.81 15.83 -2.32
N TRP A 549 24.99 16.56 -3.07
CA TRP A 549 24.68 17.98 -2.88
C TRP A 549 23.17 18.18 -2.81
N VAL A 550 22.75 19.25 -2.17
CA VAL A 550 21.33 19.63 -2.11
C VAL A 550 21.16 21.09 -2.51
N GLY A 551 20.14 21.37 -3.31
CA GLY A 551 19.69 22.72 -3.62
C GLY A 551 18.21 22.88 -3.26
N GLY A 552 17.77 24.12 -3.02
CA GLY A 552 16.37 24.47 -3.01
C GLY A 552 15.96 25.01 -4.38
N LYS A 553 14.73 24.77 -4.82
CA LYS A 553 14.16 25.38 -6.03
C LYS A 553 12.81 25.98 -5.68
N THR A 554 12.59 27.20 -6.15
CA THR A 554 11.31 27.90 -5.97
C THR A 554 10.70 28.15 -7.34
N VAL A 555 9.38 28.15 -7.41
CA VAL A 555 8.65 28.38 -8.67
C VAL A 555 7.58 29.46 -8.48
N PRO A 556 7.32 30.28 -9.51
CA PRO A 556 6.37 31.39 -9.42
C PRO A 556 4.93 30.95 -9.09
N GLU A 557 4.54 29.74 -9.46
CA GLU A 557 3.20 29.18 -9.27
C GLU A 557 2.85 28.96 -7.80
N LEU A 558 3.87 28.73 -6.94
CA LEU A 558 3.68 28.54 -5.51
C LEU A 558 4.81 29.24 -4.71
N PRO A 559 4.77 30.59 -4.64
CA PRO A 559 5.81 31.36 -3.99
C PRO A 559 5.83 31.03 -2.49
N GLY A 560 7.02 30.78 -1.95
CA GLY A 560 7.22 30.34 -0.56
C GLY A 560 7.32 28.82 -0.36
N ARG A 561 7.08 28.00 -1.39
CA ARG A 561 7.44 26.58 -1.35
C ARG A 561 8.83 26.36 -1.93
N VAL A 562 9.72 25.77 -1.13
CA VAL A 562 11.02 25.31 -1.58
C VAL A 562 10.97 23.79 -1.83
N TYR A 563 11.26 23.41 -3.07
CA TYR A 563 11.45 22.03 -3.50
C TYR A 563 12.91 21.66 -3.34
N LEU A 564 13.19 20.48 -2.76
CA LEU A 564 14.54 19.99 -2.61
C LEU A 564 15.00 19.32 -3.90
N VAL A 565 16.19 19.68 -4.37
CA VAL A 565 16.87 19.03 -5.48
C VAL A 565 18.10 18.33 -4.93
N LEU A 566 18.05 17.00 -4.87
CA LEU A 566 19.13 16.16 -4.39
C LEU A 566 19.97 15.67 -5.57
N PHE A 567 21.23 16.09 -5.59
CA PHE A 567 22.22 15.68 -6.58
C PHE A 567 23.07 14.56 -5.98
N ILE A 568 23.07 13.38 -6.61
CA ILE A 568 23.87 12.24 -6.16
C ILE A 568 24.93 11.89 -7.20
N GLN A 569 26.15 11.62 -6.76
CA GLN A 569 27.21 11.11 -7.63
C GLN A 569 27.46 9.64 -7.31
N MET A 570 27.47 8.79 -8.34
CA MET A 570 27.72 7.36 -8.21
C MET A 570 29.22 7.05 -8.31
N ARG A 571 29.67 5.91 -7.76
CA ARG A 571 31.05 5.43 -7.89
C ARG A 571 31.35 4.88 -9.28
N ARG A 572 30.34 4.34 -9.94
CA ARG A 572 30.37 3.82 -11.31
C ARG A 572 29.13 4.33 -12.03
N THR A 573 29.33 4.85 -13.24
CA THR A 573 28.27 5.37 -14.09
C THR A 573 27.55 4.19 -14.75
N ASP A 574 26.33 3.90 -14.30
CA ASP A 574 25.43 2.89 -14.86
C ASP A 574 24.04 3.51 -14.95
N GLU A 575 23.51 3.63 -16.16
CA GLU A 575 22.29 4.36 -16.44
C GLU A 575 21.04 3.66 -15.87
N ALA A 576 20.92 2.33 -16.04
CA ALA A 576 19.79 1.58 -15.52
C ALA A 576 19.75 1.64 -13.99
N ARG A 577 20.92 1.45 -13.35
CA ARG A 577 21.03 1.54 -11.89
C ARG A 577 20.80 2.97 -11.38
N GLY A 578 21.23 3.99 -12.13
CA GLY A 578 20.99 5.39 -11.81
C GLY A 578 19.50 5.73 -11.73
N HIS A 579 18.70 5.26 -12.70
CA HIS A 579 17.24 5.44 -12.69
C HIS A 579 16.57 4.72 -11.51
N GLU A 580 16.96 3.48 -11.20
CA GLU A 580 16.45 2.76 -10.03
C GLU A 580 16.75 3.50 -8.71
N LEU A 581 17.96 4.05 -8.59
CA LEU A 581 18.40 4.76 -7.39
C LEU A 581 17.65 6.08 -7.17
N VAL A 582 17.33 6.79 -8.27
CA VAL A 582 16.49 7.99 -8.24
C VAL A 582 15.11 7.65 -7.68
N GLN A 583 14.45 6.63 -8.24
CA GLN A 583 13.12 6.18 -7.77
C GLN A 583 13.18 5.75 -6.30
N GLN A 584 14.16 4.92 -5.94
CA GLN A 584 14.36 4.44 -4.58
C GLN A 584 14.48 5.58 -3.56
N LEU A 585 15.25 6.64 -3.88
CA LEU A 585 15.43 7.78 -3.00
C LEU A 585 14.22 8.71 -2.94
N MET A 586 13.51 8.88 -4.05
CA MET A 586 12.26 9.65 -4.08
C MET A 586 11.16 8.97 -3.25
N GLU A 587 11.16 7.64 -3.17
CA GLU A 587 10.22 6.85 -2.36
C GLU A 587 10.62 6.74 -0.89
N SER A 588 11.92 6.58 -0.58
CA SER A 588 12.39 6.30 0.78
C SER A 588 12.58 7.55 1.66
N LEU A 589 12.78 8.72 1.05
CA LEU A 589 13.01 9.96 1.77
C LEU A 589 11.67 10.66 2.10
N PRO A 590 11.53 11.29 3.29
CA PRO A 590 10.26 11.80 3.81
C PRO A 590 9.86 13.17 3.21
N PHE A 591 10.02 13.35 1.90
CA PHE A 591 9.72 14.60 1.19
C PHE A 591 8.71 14.41 0.05
N PRO A 592 7.52 13.83 0.32
CA PRO A 592 6.56 13.51 -0.72
C PRO A 592 6.13 14.78 -1.47
N GLY A 593 6.22 14.75 -2.80
CA GLY A 593 5.85 15.89 -3.67
C GLY A 593 6.70 17.15 -3.46
N ARG A 594 7.88 17.01 -2.85
CA ARG A 594 8.83 18.11 -2.59
C ARG A 594 10.27 17.78 -2.98
N LEU A 595 10.61 16.53 -3.25
CA LEU A 595 11.97 16.11 -3.58
C LEU A 595 12.11 15.68 -5.04
N LEU A 596 13.06 16.30 -5.73
CA LEU A 596 13.58 15.88 -7.02
C LEU A 596 14.98 15.28 -6.81
N VAL A 597 15.25 14.09 -7.34
CA VAL A 597 16.57 13.45 -7.27
C VAL A 597 17.16 13.38 -8.68
N THR A 598 18.44 13.74 -8.83
CA THR A 598 19.18 13.65 -10.09
C THR A 598 20.59 13.10 -9.88
N VAL A 599 21.10 12.41 -10.90
CA VAL A 599 22.42 11.77 -10.88
C VAL A 599 23.43 12.64 -11.64
N VAL A 600 24.47 13.04 -10.92
CA VAL A 600 25.62 13.78 -11.44
C VAL A 600 26.42 12.87 -12.38
N ASP A 601 26.85 13.44 -13.51
CA ASP A 601 27.56 12.81 -14.63
C ASP A 601 26.73 11.83 -15.49
N LEU A 602 25.45 11.64 -15.16
CA LEU A 602 24.45 11.02 -16.04
C LEU A 602 23.49 12.07 -16.63
N PHE A 603 22.79 12.80 -15.76
CA PHE A 603 21.74 13.74 -16.16
C PHE A 603 22.14 15.20 -16.07
N VAL A 604 23.13 15.52 -15.21
CA VAL A 604 23.69 16.87 -15.03
C VAL A 604 25.20 16.79 -14.82
N ARG A 605 25.97 17.77 -15.31
CA ARG A 605 27.43 17.76 -15.17
C ARG A 605 27.85 18.24 -13.78
N GLU A 606 28.88 17.64 -13.19
CA GLU A 606 29.39 18.06 -11.88
C GLU A 606 29.80 19.55 -11.84
N ALA A 607 30.34 20.08 -12.94
CA ALA A 607 30.70 21.49 -13.05
C ALA A 607 29.50 22.44 -12.88
N ASP A 608 28.34 22.06 -13.44
CA ASP A 608 27.12 22.86 -13.35
C ASP A 608 26.55 22.83 -11.92
N VAL A 609 26.62 21.67 -11.25
CA VAL A 609 26.20 21.54 -9.84
C VAL A 609 27.09 22.39 -8.93
N ARG A 610 28.42 22.34 -9.11
CA ARG A 610 29.37 23.14 -8.31
C ARG A 610 29.32 24.63 -8.61
N GLY A 611 28.92 25.00 -9.84
CA GLY A 611 28.70 26.39 -10.25
C GLY A 611 27.35 26.96 -9.80
N SER A 612 26.46 26.11 -9.26
CA SER A 612 25.14 26.50 -8.76
C SER A 612 25.16 26.81 -7.25
N ALA A 613 23.99 27.15 -6.69
CA ALA A 613 23.81 27.35 -5.23
C ALA A 613 23.71 26.03 -4.43
N ALA A 614 23.92 24.87 -5.05
CA ALA A 614 23.84 23.57 -4.38
C ALA A 614 24.94 23.40 -3.31
N GLN A 615 24.56 22.91 -2.14
CA GLN A 615 25.44 22.73 -0.98
C GLN A 615 25.90 21.28 -0.88
N ALA A 616 27.21 21.06 -0.81
CA ALA A 616 27.77 19.73 -0.55
C ALA A 616 27.53 19.34 0.91
N PHE A 617 26.92 18.18 1.14
CA PHE A 617 26.62 17.73 2.51
C PHE A 617 27.05 16.28 2.78
N TYR A 618 27.37 15.51 1.73
CA TYR A 618 27.80 14.12 1.85
C TYR A 618 28.99 13.82 0.94
N ARG A 619 30.01 13.15 1.48
CA ARG A 619 31.12 12.60 0.69
C ARG A 619 31.64 11.33 1.34
N ARG A 620 31.64 10.22 0.60
CA ARG A 620 32.16 8.94 1.06
C ARG A 620 33.68 8.95 0.98
N GLN A 621 34.37 8.78 2.11
CA GLN A 621 35.83 8.63 2.13
C GLN A 621 36.23 7.41 1.30
N ARG A 622 37.18 7.59 0.36
CA ARG A 622 37.77 6.46 -0.36
C ARG A 622 38.51 5.60 0.67
N SER A 623 38.06 4.37 0.87
CA SER A 623 38.89 3.34 1.50
C SER A 623 40.17 3.23 0.68
N ARG A 624 41.32 3.53 1.30
CA ARG A 624 42.62 3.26 0.70
C ARG A 624 42.79 1.77 0.44
#